data_AF-A0A7X3X030-F1
#
_entry.id   AF-A0A7X3X030-F1
#
_cell.length_a   1.000
_cell.length_b   1.000
_cell.length_c   1.000
_cell.angle_alpha   90.00
_cell.angle_beta   90.00
_cell.angle_gamma   90.00
#
_symmetry.space_group_name_H-M   'P 1'
#
loop_
_entity.id
_entity.type
_entity.pdbx_description
1 polymer ?
#
loop_
_entity_poly.entity_id
_entity_poly.type
_entity_poly.pdbx_seq_one_letter_code
_entity_poly.pdbx_strand_id
1 'polypeptide(L)'
;MLERGQLRLVQDGAAIVVAEDGTVVVSVPAMRRDREFPTALLALIEEDVRSALAAALGFIRWVLDYVDSLGRLSHIVVLGAIESGSIYGWRTRAEHAANPHSMTLSMDQRDLVVVPEEPVVRPRAYLTANRDQLVEDLLARLRRELRTPRGGTML
;
A
#
# COMPACT_ATOMS: atom_id res chain seq x y z
N MET A 1 -6.70 20.54 4.18
CA MET A 1 -8.11 20.98 4.20
C MET A 1 -8.84 20.15 5.24
N LEU A 2 -9.71 20.76 6.06
CA LEU A 2 -10.62 20.05 6.95
C LEU A 2 -11.96 19.89 6.22
N GLU A 3 -12.39 18.67 5.98
CA GLU A 3 -13.71 18.37 5.40
C GLU A 3 -14.35 17.23 6.19
N ARG A 4 -15.63 17.32 6.56
CA ARG A 4 -16.41 16.20 7.14
C ARG A 4 -15.70 15.42 8.28
N GLY A 5 -15.02 16.11 9.20
CA GLY A 5 -14.35 15.46 10.34
C GLY A 5 -12.98 14.82 10.03
N GLN A 6 -12.39 15.09 8.86
CA GLN A 6 -11.04 14.65 8.50
C GLN A 6 -10.11 15.81 8.14
N LEU A 7 -8.85 15.70 8.58
CA LEU A 7 -7.73 16.51 8.12
C LEU A 7 -7.08 15.79 6.94
N ARG A 8 -7.06 16.45 5.78
CA ARG A 8 -6.42 15.95 4.56
C ARG A 8 -5.29 16.87 4.09
N LEU A 9 -4.10 16.29 3.91
CA LEU A 9 -2.92 16.91 3.31
C LEU A 9 -2.62 16.23 1.98
N VAL A 10 -2.39 16.98 0.91
CA VAL A 10 -2.10 16.44 -0.43
C VAL A 10 -0.91 17.17 -1.01
N GLN A 11 0.04 16.42 -1.55
CA GLN A 11 1.22 16.97 -2.21
C GLN A 11 1.71 16.01 -3.29
N ASP A 12 1.91 16.49 -4.52
CA ASP A 12 2.57 15.76 -5.61
C ASP A 12 2.06 14.31 -5.85
N GLY A 13 0.74 14.10 -5.71
CA GLY A 13 0.10 12.78 -5.86
C GLY A 13 0.17 11.89 -4.63
N ALA A 14 0.81 12.33 -3.55
CA ALA A 14 0.69 11.73 -2.22
C ALA A 14 -0.41 12.41 -1.41
N ALA A 15 -1.02 11.66 -0.50
CA ALA A 15 -2.02 12.17 0.42
C ALA A 15 -1.89 11.54 1.80
N ILE A 16 -2.14 12.34 2.83
CA ILE A 16 -2.33 11.91 4.21
C ILE A 16 -3.73 12.32 4.63
N VAL A 17 -4.48 11.38 5.18
CA VAL A 17 -5.80 11.62 5.77
C VAL A 17 -5.78 11.16 7.22
N VAL A 18 -6.27 12.01 8.12
CA VAL A 18 -6.51 11.68 9.52
C VAL A 18 -7.97 12.03 9.83
N ALA A 19 -8.77 11.05 10.20
CA ALA A 19 -10.17 11.25 10.56
C ALA A 19 -10.37 11.20 12.08
N GLU A 20 -11.49 11.77 12.55
CA GLU A 20 -11.85 11.85 13.97
C GLU A 20 -12.04 10.49 14.65
N ASP A 21 -12.34 9.44 13.89
CA ASP A 21 -12.51 8.06 14.37
C ASP A 21 -11.18 7.31 14.56
N GLY A 22 -10.05 7.97 14.31
CA GLY A 22 -8.72 7.38 14.38
C GLY A 22 -8.25 6.72 13.09
N THR A 23 -9.03 6.81 11.99
CA THR A 23 -8.59 6.35 10.68
C THR A 23 -7.44 7.22 10.18
N VAL A 24 -6.32 6.58 9.83
CA VAL A 24 -5.17 7.22 9.18
C VAL A 24 -4.90 6.53 7.85
N VAL A 25 -4.90 7.30 6.77
CA VAL A 25 -4.59 6.82 5.42
C VAL A 25 -3.34 7.54 4.92
N VAL A 26 -2.37 6.79 4.44
CA VAL A 26 -1.20 7.31 3.73
C VAL A 26 -1.22 6.71 2.33
N SER A 27 -1.39 7.58 1.33
CA SER A 27 -1.31 7.22 -0.09
C SER A 27 -0.08 7.89 -0.70
N VAL A 28 0.70 7.11 -1.45
CA VAL A 28 1.89 7.59 -2.16
C VAL A 28 1.90 7.00 -3.56
N PRO A 29 2.50 7.69 -4.55
CA PRO A 29 2.71 7.11 -5.86
C PRO A 29 3.50 5.79 -5.76
N ALA A 30 2.90 4.70 -6.24
CA ALA A 30 3.52 3.38 -6.21
C ALA A 30 4.71 3.25 -7.18
N MET A 31 4.81 4.17 -8.14
CA MET A 31 5.90 4.25 -9.11
C MET A 31 6.65 5.57 -8.90
N ARG A 32 7.96 5.48 -8.71
CA ARG A 32 8.81 6.66 -8.82
C ARG A 32 8.87 7.07 -10.28
N ARG A 33 8.66 8.36 -10.57
CA ARG A 33 8.88 8.93 -11.91
C ARG A 33 10.39 8.99 -12.18
N ASP A 34 11.02 7.86 -12.36
CA ASP A 34 12.38 7.82 -12.90
C ASP A 34 12.30 8.16 -14.38
N ARG A 35 12.93 9.27 -14.78
CA ARG A 35 12.98 9.78 -16.16
C ARG A 35 13.71 8.85 -17.13
N GLU A 36 14.34 7.79 -16.64
CA GLU A 36 15.22 6.91 -17.41
C GLU A 36 14.48 5.80 -18.17
N PHE A 37 13.24 5.48 -17.79
CA PHE A 37 12.49 4.41 -18.44
C PHE A 37 11.41 4.99 -19.36
N PRO A 38 11.58 4.89 -20.69
CA PRO A 38 10.53 5.30 -21.62
C PRO A 38 9.28 4.46 -21.34
N THR A 39 8.14 5.12 -21.55
CA THR A 39 6.73 4.81 -21.26
C THR A 39 6.19 3.42 -21.66
N ALA A 40 7.03 2.47 -22.06
CA ALA A 40 6.60 1.29 -22.78
C ALA A 40 5.92 0.23 -21.90
N LEU A 41 6.35 0.02 -20.64
CA LEU A 41 5.74 -0.99 -19.74
C LEU A 41 5.88 -0.58 -18.27
N LEU A 42 4.77 -0.17 -17.66
CA LEU A 42 4.72 0.28 -16.27
C LEU A 42 4.70 -0.95 -15.33
N ALA A 43 5.69 -1.08 -14.44
CA ALA A 43 5.84 -2.20 -13.51
C ALA A 43 5.85 -1.71 -12.04
N LEU A 44 5.21 -2.48 -11.16
CA LEU A 44 5.31 -2.29 -9.72
C LEU A 44 6.55 -3.05 -9.23
N ILE A 45 7.53 -2.30 -8.73
CA ILE A 45 8.78 -2.85 -8.19
C ILE A 45 8.58 -3.22 -6.72
N GLU A 46 8.71 -4.51 -6.39
CA GLU A 46 8.47 -5.09 -5.06
C GLU A 46 9.24 -4.33 -3.97
N GLU A 47 10.50 -3.99 -4.23
CA GLU A 47 11.38 -3.28 -3.29
C GLU A 47 10.90 -1.83 -3.03
N ASP A 48 10.31 -1.18 -4.03
CA ASP A 48 9.75 0.17 -3.88
C ASP A 48 8.44 0.13 -3.09
N VAL A 49 7.57 -0.84 -3.38
CA VAL A 49 6.33 -1.08 -2.62
C VAL A 49 6.64 -1.40 -1.16
N ARG A 50 7.62 -2.28 -0.90
CA ARG A 50 8.09 -2.61 0.45
C ARG A 50 8.57 -1.37 1.21
N SER A 51 9.40 -0.56 0.55
CA SER A 51 9.93 0.68 1.13
C SER A 51 8.82 1.68 1.44
N ALA A 52 7.83 1.80 0.56
CA ALA A 52 6.66 2.66 0.74
C ALA A 52 5.79 2.20 1.93
N LEU A 53 5.51 0.89 2.03
CA LEU A 53 4.77 0.31 3.16
C LEU A 53 5.48 0.58 4.50
N ALA A 54 6.79 0.35 4.56
CA ALA A 54 7.57 0.57 5.78
C ALA A 54 7.55 2.04 6.23
N ALA A 55 7.70 2.98 5.28
CA ALA A 55 7.62 4.40 5.54
C ALA A 55 6.21 4.82 5.99
N ALA A 56 5.18 4.35 5.30
CA ALA A 56 3.78 4.64 5.62
C ALA A 56 3.40 4.15 7.02
N LEU A 57 3.71 2.89 7.37
CA LEU A 57 3.43 2.35 8.70
C LEU A 57 4.20 3.08 9.80
N GLY A 58 5.45 3.47 9.54
CA GLY A 58 6.23 4.31 10.46
C GLY A 58 5.59 5.67 10.70
N PHE A 59 5.09 6.31 9.64
CA PHE A 59 4.41 7.59 9.73
C PHE A 59 3.06 7.47 10.44
N ILE A 60 2.24 6.47 10.11
CA ILE A 60 0.95 6.19 10.76
C ILE A 60 1.13 6.02 12.27
N ARG A 61 2.14 5.24 12.69
CA ARG A 61 2.47 5.09 14.11
C ARG A 61 2.73 6.45 14.76
N TRP A 62 3.61 7.26 14.15
CA TRP A 62 3.95 8.58 14.68
C TRP A 62 2.71 9.49 14.79
N VAL A 63 1.83 9.49 13.79
CA VAL A 63 0.57 10.25 13.82
C VAL A 63 -0.30 9.78 14.97
N LEU A 64 -0.53 8.47 15.12
CA LEU A 64 -1.34 7.93 16.21
C LEU A 64 -0.75 8.27 17.59
N ASP A 65 0.58 8.21 17.74
CA ASP A 65 1.27 8.57 18.99
C ASP A 65 1.11 10.07 19.30
N TYR A 66 1.01 10.91 18.27
CA TYR A 66 0.79 12.34 18.42
C TYR A 66 -0.66 12.70 18.74
N VAL A 67 -1.64 12.15 18.01
CA VAL A 67 -3.07 12.53 18.13
C VAL A 67 -3.80 11.79 19.25
N ASP A 68 -3.34 10.59 19.62
CA ASP A 68 -3.91 9.77 20.70
C ASP A 68 -2.78 9.29 21.63
N SER A 69 -2.15 10.25 22.31
CA SER A 69 -1.08 10.00 23.28
C SER A 69 -1.53 9.23 24.51
N LEU A 70 -2.83 9.26 24.83
CA LEU A 70 -3.42 8.49 25.92
C LEU A 70 -3.73 7.03 25.54
N GLY A 71 -3.56 6.65 24.27
CA GLY A 71 -3.79 5.28 23.81
C GLY A 71 -5.25 4.83 23.92
N ARG A 72 -6.22 5.75 23.72
CA ARG A 72 -7.65 5.41 23.70
C ARG A 72 -8.00 4.46 22.56
N LEU A 73 -7.32 4.59 21.42
CA LEU A 73 -7.34 3.64 20.33
C LEU A 73 -6.49 2.42 20.69
N SER A 74 -7.13 1.42 21.30
CA SER A 74 -6.45 0.20 21.80
C SER A 74 -6.22 -0.86 20.73
N HIS A 75 -7.05 -0.87 19.68
CA HIS A 75 -7.01 -1.86 18.60
C HIS A 75 -7.00 -1.17 17.24
N ILE A 76 -6.35 -1.81 16.29
CA ILE A 76 -6.18 -1.31 14.93
C ILE A 76 -6.50 -2.40 13.91
N VAL A 77 -6.89 -1.97 12.72
CA VAL A 77 -6.93 -2.78 11.51
C VAL A 77 -5.94 -2.15 10.54
N VAL A 78 -5.01 -2.95 10.02
CA VAL A 78 -4.04 -2.48 9.01
C VAL A 78 -4.46 -3.03 7.66
N LEU A 79 -4.59 -2.13 6.68
CA LEU A 79 -4.91 -2.47 5.30
C LEU A 79 -3.78 -2.00 4.40
N GLY A 80 -3.39 -2.83 3.44
CA GLY A 80 -2.57 -2.43 2.30
C GLY A 80 -3.46 -2.28 1.07
N ALA A 81 -3.24 -1.24 0.26
CA ALA A 81 -3.99 -1.06 -0.96
C ALA A 81 -3.10 -0.55 -2.10
N ILE A 82 -3.43 -0.96 -3.33
CA ILE A 82 -2.84 -0.42 -4.55
C ILE A 82 -3.97 0.00 -5.49
N GLU A 83 -4.02 1.29 -5.80
CA GLU A 83 -4.88 1.87 -6.82
C GLU A 83 -4.29 1.63 -8.22
N SER A 84 -5.14 1.26 -9.17
CA SER A 84 -4.78 0.90 -10.54
C SER A 84 -3.62 -0.12 -10.61
N GLY A 85 -3.44 -0.95 -9.59
CA GLY A 85 -2.30 -1.87 -9.51
C GLY A 85 -2.33 -2.97 -10.58
N SER A 86 -3.51 -3.29 -11.07
CA SER A 86 -3.76 -4.42 -11.96
C SER A 86 -3.31 -4.21 -13.40
N ILE A 87 -3.16 -2.95 -13.83
CA ILE A 87 -2.58 -2.60 -15.13
C ILE A 87 -1.05 -2.70 -15.13
N TYR A 88 -0.42 -2.87 -13.96
CA TYR A 88 1.03 -2.94 -13.80
C TYR A 88 1.50 -4.37 -13.49
N GLY A 89 2.61 -4.78 -14.09
CA GLY A 89 3.24 -6.05 -13.76
C GLY A 89 4.01 -5.98 -12.44
N TRP A 90 3.75 -6.88 -11.48
CA TRP A 90 4.55 -7.02 -10.26
C TRP A 90 5.89 -7.69 -10.55
N ARG A 91 7.01 -7.04 -10.17
CA ARG A 91 8.36 -7.57 -10.37
C ARG A 91 9.31 -7.14 -9.26
N THR A 92 10.36 -7.92 -9.07
CA THR A 92 11.56 -7.42 -8.40
C THR A 92 12.35 -6.49 -9.32
N ARG A 93 13.20 -5.64 -8.74
CA ARG A 93 14.09 -4.76 -9.49
C ARG A 93 15.04 -5.56 -10.40
N ALA A 94 15.54 -6.69 -9.90
CA ALA A 94 16.43 -7.57 -10.67
C ALA A 94 15.72 -8.19 -11.89
N GLU A 95 14.48 -8.66 -11.73
CA GLU A 95 13.68 -9.19 -12.85
C GLU A 95 13.36 -8.10 -13.89
N HIS A 96 13.04 -6.89 -13.44
CA HIS A 96 12.77 -5.77 -14.34
C HIS A 96 14.02 -5.37 -15.12
N ALA A 97 15.19 -5.30 -14.47
CA ALA A 97 16.46 -4.99 -15.12
C ALA A 97 16.89 -6.06 -16.14
N ALA A 98 16.58 -7.34 -15.89
CA ALA A 98 16.90 -8.42 -16.82
C ALA A 98 16.02 -8.41 -18.09
N ASN A 99 14.75 -8.01 -17.99
CA ASN A 99 13.81 -7.99 -19.12
C ASN A 99 12.90 -6.75 -19.09
N PRO A 100 13.43 -5.54 -19.37
CA PRO A 100 12.66 -4.30 -19.24
C PRO A 100 11.56 -4.13 -20.31
N HIS A 101 11.68 -4.81 -21.46
CA HIS A 101 10.79 -4.61 -22.62
C HIS A 101 9.73 -5.70 -22.82
N SER A 102 9.62 -6.66 -21.90
CA SER A 102 8.60 -7.71 -21.96
C SER A 102 7.79 -7.68 -20.67
N MET A 103 6.46 -7.70 -20.76
CA MET A 103 5.57 -7.78 -19.59
C MET A 103 4.31 -8.57 -19.93
N THR A 104 3.91 -9.44 -19.01
CA THR A 104 2.58 -10.04 -19.03
C THR A 104 1.62 -9.05 -18.38
N LEU A 105 0.75 -8.44 -19.19
CA LEU A 105 -0.34 -7.61 -18.68
C LEU A 105 -1.43 -8.50 -18.10
N SER A 106 -1.94 -8.15 -16.92
CA SER A 106 -3.17 -8.76 -16.44
C SER A 106 -4.35 -8.18 -17.21
N MET A 107 -5.25 -9.05 -17.68
CA MET A 107 -6.52 -8.62 -18.31
C MET A 107 -7.59 -8.27 -17.27
N ASP A 108 -7.36 -8.62 -16.00
CA ASP A 108 -8.21 -8.27 -14.88
C ASP A 108 -7.92 -6.82 -14.46
N GLN A 109 -8.68 -5.86 -14.99
CA GLN A 109 -8.52 -4.43 -14.69
C GLN A 109 -9.27 -4.07 -13.41
N ARG A 110 -8.65 -4.34 -12.26
CA ARG A 110 -9.10 -3.82 -10.95
C ARG A 110 -8.58 -2.41 -10.70
N ASP A 111 -9.49 -1.49 -10.43
CA ASP A 111 -9.17 -0.11 -10.05
C ASP A 111 -8.56 0.00 -8.65
N LEU A 112 -8.89 -0.93 -7.75
CA LEU A 112 -8.38 -0.94 -6.38
C LEU A 112 -8.23 -2.38 -5.88
N VAL A 113 -7.03 -2.71 -5.41
CA VAL A 113 -6.77 -3.97 -4.70
C VAL A 113 -6.50 -3.64 -3.25
N VAL A 114 -7.40 -4.05 -2.35
CA VAL A 114 -7.25 -3.91 -0.90
C VAL A 114 -7.00 -5.27 -0.28
N VAL A 115 -5.96 -5.37 0.55
CA VAL A 115 -5.68 -6.55 1.36
C VAL A 115 -5.61 -6.16 2.84
N PRO A 116 -6.39 -6.80 3.70
CA PRO A 116 -6.21 -6.60 5.13
C PRO A 116 -4.91 -7.24 5.62
N GLU A 117 -4.55 -7.02 6.88
CA GLU A 117 -3.63 -7.91 7.61
C GLU A 117 -4.41 -9.09 8.22
N GLU A 118 -3.73 -10.15 8.67
CA GLU A 118 -4.37 -11.34 9.25
C GLU A 118 -3.63 -11.83 10.51
N PRO A 119 -4.31 -11.94 11.67
CA PRO A 119 -5.64 -11.43 12.03
C PRO A 119 -5.93 -9.95 11.71
N VAL A 120 -7.17 -9.67 11.29
CA VAL A 120 -7.61 -8.34 10.85
C VAL A 120 -7.53 -7.29 11.97
N VAL A 121 -7.77 -7.69 13.22
CA VAL A 121 -7.75 -6.78 14.38
C VAL A 121 -6.57 -7.13 15.28
N ARG A 122 -5.73 -6.15 15.56
CA ARG A 122 -4.55 -6.28 16.43
C ARG A 122 -4.55 -5.21 17.52
N PRO A 123 -3.93 -5.43 18.69
CA PRO A 123 -3.63 -4.36 19.61
C PRO A 123 -2.75 -3.30 18.93
N ARG A 124 -2.98 -2.01 19.23
CA ARG A 124 -2.19 -0.90 18.66
C ARG A 124 -0.68 -1.08 18.85
N ALA A 125 -0.26 -1.66 19.98
CA ALA A 125 1.15 -1.95 20.27
C ALA A 125 1.80 -2.88 19.22
N TYR A 126 1.00 -3.68 18.51
CA TYR A 126 1.49 -4.57 17.44
C TYR A 126 2.14 -3.79 16.30
N LEU A 127 1.59 -2.61 15.94
CA LEU A 127 2.18 -1.72 14.93
C LEU A 127 3.59 -1.26 15.29
N THR A 128 3.87 -1.12 16.59
CA THR A 128 5.21 -0.73 17.07
C THR A 128 6.16 -1.92 17.11
N ALA A 129 5.71 -3.04 17.68
CA ALA A 129 6.58 -4.20 17.92
C ALA A 129 6.83 -5.06 16.68
N ASN A 130 5.93 -5.06 15.69
CA ASN A 130 5.94 -6.01 14.57
C ASN A 130 5.85 -5.30 13.21
N ARG A 131 6.32 -4.05 13.12
CA ARG A 131 6.23 -3.26 11.88
C ARG A 131 6.80 -4.00 10.67
N ASP A 132 7.97 -4.62 10.82
CA ASP A 132 8.64 -5.27 9.68
C ASP A 132 7.86 -6.53 9.24
N GLN A 133 7.29 -7.28 10.18
CA GLN A 133 6.40 -8.40 9.87
C GLN A 133 5.12 -7.93 9.14
N LEU A 134 4.51 -6.84 9.59
CA LEU A 134 3.35 -6.23 8.92
C LEU A 134 3.67 -5.84 7.47
N VAL A 135 4.86 -5.31 7.22
CA VAL A 135 5.31 -4.98 5.85
C VAL A 135 5.38 -6.25 5.00
N GLU A 136 6.03 -7.31 5.48
CA GLU A 136 6.15 -8.57 4.73
C GLU A 136 4.79 -9.21 4.43
N ASP A 137 3.89 -9.22 5.41
CA ASP A 137 2.58 -9.85 5.27
C ASP A 137 1.71 -9.09 4.27
N LEU A 138 1.65 -7.75 4.38
CA LEU A 138 0.93 -6.92 3.42
C LEU A 138 1.53 -7.04 2.01
N LEU A 139 2.86 -7.03 1.89
CA LEU A 139 3.56 -7.19 0.61
C LEU A 139 3.23 -8.53 -0.03
N ALA A 140 3.31 -9.63 0.74
CA ALA A 140 3.01 -10.97 0.25
C ALA A 140 1.55 -11.09 -0.23
N ARG A 141 0.61 -10.49 0.50
CA ARG A 141 -0.81 -10.47 0.12
C ARG A 141 -1.07 -9.62 -1.13
N LEU A 142 -0.53 -8.41 -1.20
CA LEU A 142 -0.64 -7.54 -2.38
C LEU A 142 -0.08 -8.25 -3.62
N ARG A 143 1.12 -8.83 -3.49
CA ARG A 143 1.74 -9.62 -4.56
C ARG A 143 0.86 -10.77 -5.01
N ARG A 144 0.32 -11.55 -4.07
CA ARG A 144 -0.54 -12.69 -4.38
C ARG A 144 -1.79 -12.24 -5.14
N GLU A 145 -2.45 -11.20 -4.67
CA GLU A 145 -3.65 -10.66 -5.31
C GLU A 145 -3.37 -10.09 -6.70
N LEU A 146 -2.24 -9.42 -6.90
CA LEU A 146 -1.89 -8.82 -8.20
C LEU A 146 -1.30 -9.83 -9.20
N ARG A 147 -0.68 -10.91 -8.74
CA ARG A 147 -0.13 -11.96 -9.62
C ARG A 147 -1.13 -13.06 -9.98
N THR A 148 -2.19 -13.23 -9.20
CA THR A 148 -3.21 -14.27 -9.46
C THR A 148 -4.30 -13.69 -10.36
N PRO A 149 -4.47 -14.17 -11.61
CA PRO A 149 -5.68 -13.88 -12.36
C PRO A 149 -6.84 -14.59 -11.66
N ARG A 150 -7.81 -13.84 -11.14
CA ARG A 150 -9.09 -14.47 -10.75
C ARG A 150 -9.84 -14.79 -12.04
N GLY A 151 -9.60 -15.98 -12.58
CA GLY A 151 -10.47 -16.56 -13.59
C GLY A 151 -11.89 -16.57 -13.05
N GLY A 152 -12.83 -16.05 -13.83
CA GLY A 152 -14.22 -15.87 -13.43
C GLY A 152 -14.78 -17.13 -12.78
N THR A 153 -15.34 -16.98 -11.59
CA THR A 153 -16.32 -17.93 -11.09
C THR A 153 -17.57 -17.71 -11.92
N MET A 154 -17.74 -18.49 -12.99
CA MET A 154 -19.05 -18.76 -13.56
C MET A 154 -19.88 -19.44 -12.46
N LEU A 155 -20.93 -18.75 -12.02
CA LEU A 155 -22.16 -19.38 -11.56
C LEU A 155 -23.18 -19.29 -12.70
#